data_AF-A0A4Q2YVH4-F1
#
_entry.id   AF-A0A4Q2YVH4-F1
#
_cell.length_a   1.000
_cell.length_b   1.000
_cell.length_c   1.000
_cell.angle_alpha   90.00
_cell.angle_beta   90.00
_cell.angle_gamma   90.00
#
_symmetry.space_group_name_H-M   'P 1'
#
loop_
_entity.id
_entity.type
_entity.pdbx_description
1 polymer ?
#
loop_
_entity_poly.entity_id
_entity_poly.type
_entity_poly.pdbx_seq_one_letter_code
_entity_poly.pdbx_strand_id
1 'polypeptide(L)'
;MAESPNACPLFILTGATDEQYRITRPDEPSVCTSAGKRHILYRAIQEASGSPVIILTPPPPATNGKAPIPHAPTETRFGEFPQFISRAYAVRKLRYFLDIVDYAKLVWNKTEDGSTIIFDNYELRSVAALHYLRLKGRRNPIVLEYEDGRHAIDRGLFWVFSMTAELLGRNLVDAAILAAPALAHPQGGPPGSRSPAAG
;
A
#
# COMPACT_ATOMS: atom_id res chain seq x y z
N MET A 1 0.06 28.42 -22.96
CA MET A 1 -0.12 27.17 -22.17
C MET A 1 -0.11 27.59 -20.72
N ALA A 2 -1.27 27.57 -20.05
CA ALA A 2 -1.34 27.96 -18.65
C ALA A 2 -0.66 26.87 -17.82
N GLU A 3 0.37 27.24 -17.05
CA GLU A 3 0.90 26.42 -15.98
C GLU A 3 -0.28 26.08 -15.05
N SER A 4 -0.64 24.80 -14.98
CA SER A 4 -1.57 24.35 -13.94
C SER A 4 -0.93 24.69 -12.60
N PRO A 5 -1.67 25.28 -11.64
CA PRO A 5 -1.16 25.51 -10.29
C PRO A 5 -0.60 24.19 -9.80
N ASN A 6 0.66 24.18 -9.33
CA ASN A 6 1.39 22.98 -8.89
C ASN A 6 0.47 22.08 -8.06
N ALA A 7 -0.09 21.06 -8.73
CA ALA A 7 -1.10 20.21 -8.13
C ALA A 7 -0.42 19.41 -7.01
N CYS A 8 -1.03 19.41 -5.83
CA CYS A 8 -0.47 18.73 -4.68
C CYS A 8 -0.25 17.24 -5.03
N PRO A 9 0.94 16.68 -4.77
CA PRO A 9 1.24 15.31 -5.16
C PRO A 9 0.32 14.30 -4.45
N LEU A 10 0.00 13.24 -5.18
CA LEU A 10 -0.68 12.05 -4.69
C LEU A 10 0.34 11.02 -4.26
N PHE A 11 0.15 10.45 -3.07
CA PHE A 11 1.03 9.42 -2.54
C PHE A 11 0.32 8.07 -2.51
N ILE A 12 0.91 7.07 -3.16
CA ILE A 12 0.37 5.71 -3.17
C ILE A 12 1.23 4.82 -2.25
N LEU A 13 0.61 4.34 -1.18
CA LEU A 13 1.17 3.38 -0.25
C LEU A 13 0.90 1.97 -0.77
N THR A 14 1.93 1.29 -1.28
CA THR A 14 1.78 -0.04 -1.86
C THR A 14 2.99 -0.93 -1.62
N GLY A 15 2.75 -2.22 -1.42
CA GLY A 15 3.79 -3.25 -1.39
C GLY A 15 4.34 -3.63 -2.77
N ALA A 16 3.87 -3.00 -3.85
CA ALA A 16 4.24 -3.35 -5.22
C ALA A 16 5.65 -2.85 -5.58
N THR A 17 6.42 -3.71 -6.24
CA THR A 17 7.70 -3.37 -6.89
C THR A 17 7.73 -4.03 -8.26
N ASP A 18 8.32 -3.37 -9.26
CA ASP A 18 8.45 -3.91 -10.61
C ASP A 18 9.85 -4.51 -10.87
N GLU A 19 10.12 -4.86 -12.12
CA GLU A 19 11.40 -5.43 -12.54
C GLU A 19 12.57 -4.46 -12.34
N GLN A 20 12.35 -3.13 -12.41
CA GLN A 20 13.41 -2.15 -12.23
C GLN A 20 13.98 -2.24 -10.82
N TYR A 21 13.12 -2.33 -9.80
CA TYR A 21 13.58 -2.55 -8.44
C TYR A 21 14.30 -3.91 -8.30
N ARG A 22 13.77 -4.98 -8.90
CA ARG A 22 14.36 -6.33 -8.81
C ARG A 22 15.80 -6.36 -9.34
N ILE A 23 16.09 -5.67 -10.44
CA ILE A 23 17.45 -5.60 -11.03
C ILE A 23 18.45 -4.91 -10.09
N THR A 24 17.99 -3.97 -9.26
CA THR A 24 18.86 -3.29 -8.28
C THR A 24 19.18 -4.15 -7.05
N ARG A 25 18.59 -5.36 -6.94
CA ARG A 25 18.56 -6.16 -5.71
C ARG A 25 19.21 -7.53 -5.90
N PRO A 26 20.32 -7.83 -5.19
CA PRO A 26 20.98 -9.12 -5.30
C PRO A 26 20.21 -10.26 -4.59
N ASP A 27 19.19 -9.95 -3.79
CA ASP A 27 18.36 -10.93 -3.08
C ASP A 27 17.08 -11.33 -3.82
N GLU A 28 16.90 -10.88 -5.07
CA GLU A 28 15.79 -11.29 -5.95
C GLU A 28 14.42 -11.20 -5.26
N PRO A 29 13.97 -9.98 -4.88
CA PRO A 29 12.72 -9.80 -4.15
C PRO A 29 11.52 -10.34 -4.93
N SER A 30 10.44 -10.65 -4.20
CA SER A 30 9.27 -11.33 -4.73
C SER A 30 8.67 -10.59 -5.92
N VAL A 31 8.29 -11.33 -6.97
CA VAL A 31 7.61 -10.75 -8.13
C VAL A 31 6.22 -10.25 -7.72
N CYS A 32 5.96 -8.97 -7.97
CA CYS A 32 4.62 -8.42 -7.86
C CYS A 32 3.82 -8.77 -9.13
N THR A 33 3.02 -9.83 -9.07
CA THR A 33 2.23 -10.30 -10.23
C THR A 33 1.19 -9.30 -10.70
N SER A 34 0.74 -8.38 -9.83
CA SER A 34 -0.18 -7.30 -10.17
C SER A 34 0.51 -5.99 -10.59
N ALA A 35 1.83 -5.97 -10.79
CA ALA A 35 2.55 -4.76 -11.20
C ALA A 35 2.02 -4.15 -12.50
N GLY A 36 1.73 -4.99 -13.51
CA GLY A 36 1.19 -4.51 -14.80
C GLY A 36 -0.17 -3.82 -14.67
N LYS A 37 -1.06 -4.34 -13.82
CA LYS A 37 -2.36 -3.71 -13.52
C LYS A 37 -2.15 -2.36 -12.82
N ARG A 38 -1.25 -2.31 -11.85
CA ARG A 38 -0.95 -1.09 -11.08
C ARG A 38 -0.33 0.02 -11.91
N HIS A 39 0.50 -0.31 -12.91
CA HIS A 39 0.97 0.70 -13.88
C HIS A 39 -0.18 1.41 -14.58
N ILE A 40 -1.19 0.65 -15.03
CA ILE A 40 -2.37 1.21 -15.70
C ILE A 40 -3.19 2.06 -14.73
N LEU A 41 -3.44 1.54 -13.51
CA LEU A 41 -4.24 2.24 -12.52
C LEU A 41 -3.59 3.55 -12.07
N TYR A 42 -2.30 3.54 -11.75
CA TYR A 42 -1.60 4.73 -11.25
C TYR A 42 -1.51 5.82 -12.32
N ARG A 43 -1.39 5.42 -13.58
CA ARG A 43 -1.50 6.34 -14.72
C ARG A 43 -2.89 6.94 -14.83
N ALA A 44 -3.94 6.13 -14.74
CA ALA A 44 -5.31 6.62 -14.75
C ALA A 44 -5.59 7.59 -13.57
N ILE A 45 -5.04 7.31 -12.38
CA ILE A 45 -5.12 8.21 -11.22
C ILE A 45 -4.43 9.54 -11.50
N GLN A 46 -3.22 9.51 -12.07
CA GLN A 46 -2.48 10.73 -12.42
C GLN A 46 -3.25 11.55 -13.48
N GLU A 47 -3.74 10.90 -14.52
CA GLU A 47 -4.50 11.55 -15.60
C GLU A 47 -5.83 12.15 -15.09
N ALA A 48 -6.54 11.44 -14.22
CA ALA A 48 -7.83 11.90 -13.67
C ALA A 48 -7.67 13.04 -12.65
N SER A 49 -6.60 13.03 -11.87
CA SER A 49 -6.36 14.06 -10.85
C SER A 49 -5.62 15.28 -11.36
N GLY A 50 -4.82 15.14 -12.42
CA GLY A 50 -3.85 16.15 -12.85
C GLY A 50 -2.69 16.34 -11.86
N SER A 51 -2.57 15.49 -10.83
CA SER A 51 -1.54 15.56 -9.79
C SER A 51 -0.42 14.56 -10.04
N PRO A 52 0.85 14.93 -9.79
CA PRO A 52 1.96 13.97 -9.81
C PRO A 52 1.72 12.82 -8.83
N VAL A 53 1.99 11.59 -9.28
CA VAL A 53 1.90 10.38 -8.43
C VAL A 53 3.29 9.97 -7.93
N ILE A 54 3.40 9.75 -6.62
CA ILE A 54 4.62 9.28 -5.95
C ILE A 54 4.29 8.00 -5.18
N ILE A 55 5.14 6.98 -5.31
CA ILE A 55 4.92 5.67 -4.70
C ILE A 55 5.82 5.51 -3.48
N LEU A 56 5.22 5.06 -2.37
CA LEU A 56 5.92 4.79 -1.12
C LEU A 56 5.73 3.32 -0.75
N THR A 57 6.83 2.57 -0.70
CA THR A 57 6.78 1.12 -0.58
C THR A 57 7.54 0.64 0.66
N PRO A 58 6.93 -0.23 1.50
CA PRO A 58 7.66 -0.88 2.56
C PRO A 58 8.67 -1.87 1.97
N PRO A 59 9.69 -2.33 2.71
CA PRO A 59 10.61 -3.31 2.17
C PRO A 59 9.85 -4.59 1.74
N PRO A 60 10.09 -5.09 0.51
CA PRO A 60 9.42 -6.30 0.07
C PRO A 60 9.93 -7.52 0.84
N PRO A 61 9.09 -8.55 1.03
CA PRO A 61 9.53 -9.80 1.61
C PRO A 61 10.57 -10.47 0.70
N ALA A 62 11.54 -11.16 1.29
CA ALA A 62 12.46 -11.97 0.52
C ALA A 62 11.76 -13.24 0.02
N THR A 63 12.15 -13.66 -1.17
CA THR A 63 11.67 -14.89 -1.82
C THR A 63 12.49 -16.11 -1.36
N ASN A 64 11.87 -17.28 -1.36
CA ASN A 64 12.55 -18.59 -1.30
C ASN A 64 13.40 -18.85 -0.04
N GLY A 65 12.94 -18.43 1.14
CA GLY A 65 13.60 -18.76 2.41
C GLY A 65 14.95 -18.08 2.63
N LYS A 66 15.40 -17.24 1.70
CA LYS A 66 16.57 -16.37 1.88
C LYS A 66 16.23 -15.28 2.90
N ALA A 67 17.19 -14.94 3.75
CA ALA A 67 17.03 -13.77 4.60
C ALA A 67 17.06 -12.52 3.71
N PRO A 68 16.10 -11.58 3.83
CA PRO A 68 16.17 -10.28 3.19
C PRO A 68 17.51 -9.62 3.49
N ILE A 69 18.16 -9.11 2.44
CA ILE A 69 19.41 -8.40 2.59
C ILE A 69 19.09 -6.98 3.08
N PRO A 70 19.63 -6.55 4.23
CA PRO A 70 19.47 -5.18 4.71
C PRO A 70 19.85 -4.18 3.65
N HIS A 71 19.09 -3.09 3.57
CA HIS A 71 19.42 -1.99 2.68
C HIS A 71 18.96 -0.67 3.24
N ALA A 72 19.70 0.39 2.90
CA ALA A 72 19.28 1.75 3.17
C ALA A 72 17.98 2.07 2.40
N PRO A 73 17.23 3.11 2.82
CA PRO A 73 16.14 3.63 2.02
C PRO A 73 16.60 3.88 0.58
N THR A 74 15.80 3.43 -0.39
CA THR A 74 16.19 3.41 -1.81
C THR A 74 15.20 4.24 -2.61
N GLU A 75 15.71 5.04 -3.53
CA GLU A 75 14.92 5.75 -4.54
C GLU A 75 15.07 5.01 -5.87
N THR A 76 13.94 4.75 -6.51
CA THR A 76 13.84 4.03 -7.78
C THR A 76 12.60 4.51 -8.53
N ARG A 77 12.14 3.75 -9.52
CA ARG A 77 10.87 4.00 -10.20
C ARG A 77 10.04 2.72 -10.25
N PHE A 78 8.75 2.93 -10.38
CA PHE A 78 7.78 1.89 -10.69
C PHE A 78 7.07 2.32 -11.97
N GLY A 79 7.46 1.73 -13.09
CA GLY A 79 7.17 2.26 -14.41
C GLY A 79 7.74 3.68 -14.58
N GLU A 80 6.86 4.67 -14.73
CA GLU A 80 7.24 6.08 -14.85
C GLU A 80 7.21 6.86 -13.51
N PHE A 81 6.62 6.29 -12.47
CA PHE A 81 6.40 6.98 -11.21
C PHE A 81 7.64 6.90 -10.30
N PRO A 82 8.05 8.01 -9.65
CA PRO A 82 9.04 7.96 -8.58
C PRO A 82 8.61 7.00 -7.47
N GLN A 83 9.50 6.11 -7.05
CA GLN A 83 9.24 5.15 -5.98
C GLN A 83 10.30 5.28 -4.88
N PHE A 84 9.85 5.43 -3.64
CA PHE A 84 10.71 5.44 -2.46
C PHE A 84 10.42 4.21 -1.61
N ILE A 85 11.47 3.46 -1.31
CA ILE A 85 11.40 2.20 -0.58
C ILE A 85 12.07 2.40 0.77
N SER A 86 11.37 2.07 1.86
CA SER A 86 11.94 2.20 3.21
C SER A 86 13.00 1.14 3.47
N ARG A 87 13.85 1.41 4.48
CA ARG A 87 14.92 0.50 4.91
C ARG A 87 14.40 -0.92 5.18
N ALA A 88 15.20 -1.93 4.83
CA ALA A 88 14.99 -3.30 5.28
C ALA A 88 16.04 -3.73 6.31
N TYR A 89 15.64 -4.61 7.22
CA TYR A 89 16.46 -5.10 8.32
C TYR A 89 16.76 -6.60 8.23
N ALA A 90 17.92 -7.05 8.74
CA ALA A 90 18.28 -8.49 8.83
C ALA A 90 17.71 -9.16 10.10
N VAL A 91 17.28 -8.39 11.10
CA VAL A 91 16.99 -8.88 12.44
C VAL A 91 15.64 -9.60 12.49
N ARG A 92 15.63 -10.92 12.29
CA ARG A 92 14.40 -11.73 12.12
C ARG A 92 13.31 -11.48 13.19
N LYS A 93 13.68 -11.35 14.46
CA LYS A 93 12.71 -11.18 15.56
C LYS A 93 12.05 -9.79 15.61
N LEU A 94 12.77 -8.75 15.17
CA LEU A 94 12.31 -7.35 15.26
C LEU A 94 11.97 -6.73 13.90
N ARG A 95 12.32 -7.41 12.80
CA ARG A 95 12.17 -6.92 11.44
C ARG A 95 10.80 -6.31 11.19
N TYR A 96 9.74 -7.06 11.46
CA TYR A 96 8.39 -6.61 11.15
C TYR A 96 8.04 -5.29 11.87
N PHE A 97 8.43 -5.16 13.14
CA PHE A 97 8.25 -3.92 13.89
C PHE A 97 9.11 -2.78 13.34
N LEU A 98 10.38 -3.03 13.04
CA LEU A 98 11.29 -2.02 12.49
C LEU A 98 10.85 -1.55 11.10
N ASP A 99 10.35 -2.46 10.27
CA ASP A 99 9.80 -2.18 8.94
C ASP A 99 8.56 -1.27 9.07
N ILE A 100 7.68 -1.51 10.05
CA ILE A 100 6.53 -0.61 10.34
C ILE A 100 7.03 0.80 10.71
N VAL A 101 8.00 0.89 11.63
CA VAL A 101 8.51 2.17 12.13
C VAL A 101 9.18 2.97 11.02
N ASP A 102 10.07 2.36 10.25
CA ASP A 102 10.79 3.06 9.20
C ASP A 102 9.91 3.37 7.99
N TYR A 103 8.90 2.54 7.70
CA TYR A 103 7.90 2.87 6.69
C TYR A 103 7.05 4.07 7.12
N ALA A 104 6.57 4.10 8.37
CA ALA A 104 5.82 5.25 8.89
C ALA A 104 6.64 6.56 8.84
N LYS A 105 7.95 6.49 9.15
CA LYS A 105 8.86 7.63 9.01
C LYS A 105 9.05 8.04 7.56
N LEU A 106 9.20 7.09 6.63
CA LEU A 106 9.28 7.40 5.20
C LEU A 106 8.02 8.15 4.74
N VAL A 107 6.84 7.64 5.09
CA VAL A 107 5.56 8.28 4.76
C VAL A 107 5.47 9.68 5.34
N TRP A 108 5.84 9.88 6.62
CA TRP A 108 5.92 11.21 7.22
C TRP A 108 6.90 12.14 6.48
N ASN A 109 8.09 11.66 6.13
CA ASN A 109 9.11 12.50 5.50
C ASN A 109 8.78 12.88 4.05
N LYS A 110 7.97 12.07 3.36
CA LYS A 110 7.63 12.29 1.95
C LYS A 110 6.30 12.97 1.72
N THR A 111 5.33 12.75 2.60
CA THR A 111 4.02 13.40 2.50
C THR A 111 4.05 14.78 3.13
N GLU A 112 3.15 15.65 2.68
CA GLU A 112 2.88 16.96 3.28
C GLU A 112 1.47 16.97 3.88
N ASP A 113 1.17 17.95 4.73
CA ASP A 113 -0.20 18.11 5.22
C ASP A 113 -1.16 18.43 4.08
N GLY A 114 -2.36 17.87 4.12
CA GLY A 114 -3.36 18.03 3.05
C GLY A 114 -3.10 17.24 1.75
N SER A 115 -1.92 16.63 1.58
CA SER A 115 -1.69 15.73 0.44
C SER A 115 -2.62 14.51 0.48
N THR A 116 -3.09 14.07 -0.68
CA THR A 116 -3.98 12.92 -0.76
C THR A 116 -3.17 11.63 -0.77
N ILE A 117 -3.57 10.68 0.07
CA ILE A 117 -2.89 9.41 0.26
C ILE A 117 -3.82 8.28 -0.19
N ILE A 118 -3.35 7.46 -1.12
CA ILE A 118 -4.02 6.25 -1.58
C ILE A 118 -3.27 5.05 -0.99
N PHE A 119 -3.96 4.01 -0.55
CA PHE A 119 -3.31 2.77 -0.11
C PHE A 119 -4.04 1.53 -0.64
N ASP A 120 -3.28 0.52 -1.07
CA ASP A 120 -3.74 -0.62 -1.89
C ASP A 120 -4.44 -1.76 -1.13
N ASN A 121 -4.36 -1.75 0.20
CA ASN A 121 -5.07 -2.69 1.07
C ASN A 121 -4.94 -2.33 2.55
N TYR A 122 -5.75 -2.94 3.42
CA TYR A 122 -5.47 -2.91 4.86
C TYR A 122 -4.26 -3.79 5.22
N GLU A 123 -3.07 -3.28 4.92
CA GLU A 123 -1.83 -3.78 5.48
C GLU A 123 -1.51 -3.02 6.76
N LEU A 124 -1.12 -3.75 7.81
CA LEU A 124 -0.79 -3.15 9.12
C LEU A 124 0.28 -2.06 9.00
N ARG A 125 1.24 -2.20 8.07
CA ARG A 125 2.28 -1.20 7.79
C ARG A 125 1.68 0.12 7.29
N SER A 126 0.79 0.05 6.30
CA SER A 126 0.11 1.22 5.73
C SER A 126 -0.78 1.89 6.78
N VAL A 127 -1.60 1.11 7.49
CA VAL A 127 -2.50 1.62 8.54
C VAL A 127 -1.70 2.28 9.68
N ALA A 128 -0.60 1.66 10.12
CA ALA A 128 0.28 2.26 11.13
C ALA A 128 0.92 3.56 10.65
N ALA A 129 1.32 3.64 9.37
CA ALA A 129 1.84 4.88 8.79
C ALA A 129 0.78 5.99 8.78
N LEU A 130 -0.47 5.68 8.41
CA LEU A 130 -1.57 6.65 8.43
C LEU A 130 -1.89 7.14 9.85
N HIS A 131 -1.93 6.23 10.84
CA HIS A 131 -2.06 6.61 12.25
C HIS A 131 -0.90 7.49 12.71
N TYR A 132 0.33 7.17 12.30
CA TYR A 132 1.50 7.98 12.61
C TYR A 132 1.39 9.41 12.07
N LEU A 133 0.85 9.59 10.85
CA LEU A 133 0.54 10.92 10.31
C LEU A 133 -0.47 11.67 11.19
N ARG A 134 -1.56 11.01 11.59
CA ARG A 134 -2.58 11.60 12.48
C ARG A 134 -2.01 12.00 13.84
N LEU A 135 -1.21 11.13 14.44
CA LEU A 135 -0.53 11.39 15.73
C LEU A 135 0.42 12.59 15.64
N LYS A 136 1.02 12.82 14.46
CA LYS A 136 1.87 13.97 14.19
C LYS A 136 1.10 15.21 13.72
N GLY A 137 -0.23 15.16 13.73
CA GLY A 137 -1.11 16.30 13.48
C GLY A 137 -1.54 16.50 12.02
N ARG A 138 -1.15 15.62 11.09
CA ARG A 138 -1.53 15.79 9.68
C ARG A 138 -2.96 15.34 9.36
N ARG A 139 -3.61 16.12 8.51
CA ARG A 139 -4.99 15.97 8.02
C ARG A 139 -5.01 15.74 6.50
N ASN A 140 -4.38 14.64 6.09
CA ASN A 140 -4.45 14.11 4.73
C ASN A 140 -5.82 13.47 4.41
N PRO A 141 -6.40 13.72 3.22
CA PRO A 141 -7.42 12.86 2.64
C PRO A 141 -6.87 11.46 2.37
N ILE A 142 -7.60 10.42 2.75
CA ILE A 142 -7.17 9.02 2.63
C ILE A 142 -8.15 8.24 1.75
N VAL A 143 -7.64 7.63 0.69
CA VAL A 143 -8.40 6.81 -0.25
C VAL A 143 -7.92 5.36 -0.17
N LEU A 144 -8.84 4.42 0.02
CA LEU A 144 -8.54 3.00 -0.04
C LEU A 144 -8.70 2.50 -1.48
N GLU A 145 -7.64 2.01 -2.11
CA GLU A 145 -7.76 1.14 -3.28
C GLU A 145 -8.02 -0.29 -2.78
N TYR A 146 -9.21 -0.82 -3.02
CA TYR A 146 -9.62 -2.13 -2.53
C TYR A 146 -9.72 -3.11 -3.70
N GLU A 147 -8.62 -3.83 -3.96
CA GLU A 147 -8.52 -4.69 -5.14
C GLU A 147 -9.19 -6.06 -4.99
N ASP A 148 -9.10 -6.69 -3.81
CA ASP A 148 -9.27 -8.15 -3.77
C ASP A 148 -9.91 -8.69 -2.49
N GLY A 149 -10.27 -7.79 -1.56
CA GLY A 149 -10.72 -8.21 -0.24
C GLY A 149 -9.79 -9.23 0.40
N ARG A 150 -8.47 -9.01 0.33
CA ARG A 150 -7.41 -9.97 0.71
C ARG A 150 -7.65 -10.65 2.07
N HIS A 151 -8.29 -9.95 2.99
CA HIS A 151 -8.72 -10.46 4.30
C HIS A 151 -9.69 -11.65 4.19
N ALA A 152 -10.46 -11.77 3.11
CA ALA A 152 -11.33 -12.90 2.81
C ALA A 152 -10.58 -14.14 2.30
N ILE A 153 -9.33 -13.97 1.83
CA ILE A 153 -8.50 -15.05 1.28
C ILE A 153 -7.40 -15.47 2.29
N ASP A 154 -6.99 -14.57 3.18
CA ASP A 154 -6.02 -14.84 4.23
C ASP A 154 -6.49 -15.95 5.19
N ARG A 155 -5.56 -16.81 5.62
CA ARG A 155 -5.82 -17.88 6.60
C ARG A 155 -4.91 -17.75 7.82
N GLY A 156 -5.40 -18.17 8.98
CA GLY A 156 -4.63 -18.24 10.23
C GLY A 156 -4.24 -16.86 10.78
N LEU A 157 -3.00 -16.70 11.23
CA LEU A 157 -2.51 -15.44 11.83
C LEU A 157 -2.57 -14.24 10.86
N PHE A 158 -2.40 -14.45 9.56
CA PHE A 158 -2.50 -13.39 8.56
C PHE A 158 -3.91 -12.81 8.46
N TRP A 159 -4.93 -13.65 8.63
CA TRP A 159 -6.33 -13.20 8.71
C TRP A 159 -6.57 -12.25 9.90
N VAL A 160 -6.02 -12.58 11.07
CA VAL A 160 -6.13 -11.74 12.28
C VAL A 160 -5.44 -10.40 12.07
N PHE A 161 -4.25 -10.37 11.46
CA PHE A 161 -3.55 -9.11 11.15
C PHE A 161 -4.34 -8.25 10.16
N SER A 162 -4.89 -8.86 9.13
CA SER A 162 -5.77 -8.22 8.14
C SER A 162 -7.02 -7.61 8.78
N MET A 163 -7.74 -8.37 9.61
CA MET A 163 -8.91 -7.87 10.36
C MET A 163 -8.57 -6.72 11.31
N THR A 164 -7.42 -6.83 11.99
CA THR A 164 -6.95 -5.78 12.91
C THR A 164 -6.61 -4.51 12.13
N ALA A 165 -5.92 -4.64 10.99
CA ALA A 165 -5.60 -3.52 10.12
C ALA A 165 -6.87 -2.84 9.59
N GLU A 166 -7.88 -3.61 9.18
CA GLU A 166 -9.17 -3.07 8.75
C GLU A 166 -9.86 -2.32 9.89
N LEU A 167 -10.00 -2.93 11.07
CA LEU A 167 -10.64 -2.31 12.22
C LEU A 167 -9.98 -0.98 12.60
N LEU A 168 -8.65 -0.93 12.57
CA LEU A 168 -7.87 0.27 12.90
C LEU A 168 -7.88 1.30 11.76
N GLY A 169 -7.96 0.86 10.50
CA GLY A 169 -7.83 1.72 9.33
C GLY A 169 -9.15 2.31 8.86
N ARG A 170 -10.29 1.63 9.08
CA ARG A 170 -11.57 1.99 8.48
C ARG A 170 -12.04 3.41 8.82
N ASN A 171 -11.78 3.87 10.05
CA ASN A 171 -12.13 5.22 10.49
C ASN A 171 -11.21 6.32 9.93
N LEU A 172 -10.13 5.95 9.24
CA LEU A 172 -9.22 6.89 8.59
C LEU A 172 -9.60 7.16 7.14
N VAL A 173 -10.40 6.30 6.51
CA VAL A 173 -10.69 6.32 5.07
C VAL A 173 -11.81 7.31 4.75
N ASP A 174 -11.54 8.22 3.81
CA ASP A 174 -12.50 9.21 3.33
C ASP A 174 -13.23 8.74 2.06
N ALA A 175 -12.57 7.92 1.22
CA ALA A 175 -13.14 7.36 0.00
C ALA A 175 -12.51 6.01 -0.37
N ALA A 176 -13.12 5.27 -1.29
CA ALA A 176 -12.56 4.01 -1.78
C ALA A 176 -12.68 3.85 -3.31
N ILE A 177 -11.63 3.32 -3.93
CA ILE A 177 -11.61 2.83 -5.31
C ILE A 177 -11.81 1.31 -5.24
N LEU A 178 -12.96 0.82 -5.72
CA LEU A 178 -13.31 -0.59 -5.64
C LEU A 178 -13.01 -1.28 -6.98
N ALA A 179 -12.27 -2.38 -6.94
CA ALA A 179 -12.03 -3.18 -8.14
C ALA A 179 -13.27 -3.94 -8.62
N ALA A 180 -14.21 -4.23 -7.71
CA ALA A 180 -15.49 -4.84 -8.03
C ALA A 180 -16.61 -4.26 -7.17
N PRO A 181 -17.82 -4.02 -7.73
CA PRO A 181 -18.97 -3.53 -6.96
C PRO A 181 -19.35 -4.43 -5.79
N ALA A 182 -19.11 -5.75 -5.90
CA ALA A 182 -19.39 -6.72 -4.84
C ALA A 182 -18.61 -6.45 -3.53
N LEU A 183 -17.49 -5.72 -3.61
CA LEU A 183 -16.68 -5.35 -2.45
C LEU A 183 -17.28 -4.19 -1.64
N ALA A 184 -18.28 -3.48 -2.17
CA ALA A 184 -19.01 -2.44 -1.43
C ALA A 184 -19.88 -3.03 -0.31
N HIS A 185 -20.16 -4.33 -0.34
CA HIS A 185 -20.95 -5.04 0.65
C HIS A 185 -20.05 -5.99 1.45
N PRO A 186 -19.74 -5.70 2.73
CA PRO A 186 -19.02 -6.66 3.56
C PRO A 186 -19.88 -7.92 3.69
N GLN A 187 -19.36 -9.07 3.25
CA GLN A 187 -19.97 -10.36 3.56
C GLN A 187 -19.78 -10.67 5.05
N GLY A 188 -20.56 -9.97 5.88
CA GLY A 188 -20.76 -10.30 7.28
C GLY A 188 -21.72 -11.48 7.38
N GLY A 189 -21.21 -12.69 7.21
CA GLY A 189 -21.94 -13.92 7.48
C GLY A 189 -20.97 -15.05 7.79
N PRO A 190 -21.21 -15.86 8.84
CA PRO A 190 -20.39 -17.04 9.10
C PRO A 190 -20.45 -17.98 7.89
N PRO A 191 -19.43 -18.83 7.69
CA PRO A 191 -19.37 -19.74 6.54
C PRO A 191 -20.55 -20.72 6.63
N GLY A 192 -21.61 -20.46 5.87
CA GLY A 192 -22.84 -21.26 5.92
C GLY A 192 -24.05 -20.67 5.21
N SER A 193 -24.15 -19.36 5.00
CA SER A 193 -25.29 -18.77 4.29
C SER A 193 -25.04 -18.68 2.78
N ARG A 194 -25.09 -19.83 2.09
CA ARG A 194 -25.42 -19.82 0.65
C ARG A 194 -26.90 -19.52 0.52
N SER A 195 -27.25 -18.35 -0.05
CA SER A 195 -28.58 -18.15 -0.62
C SER A 195 -28.64 -18.86 -1.99
N PRO A 196 -29.80 -19.37 -2.41
CA PRO A 196 -29.91 -20.31 -3.51
C PRO A 196 -29.67 -19.63 -4.86
N ALA A 197 -29.19 -20.42 -5.81
CA ALA A 197 -29.04 -20.06 -7.20
C ALA A 197 -30.35 -19.48 -7.78
N ALA A 198 -30.22 -18.40 -8.53
CA ALA A 198 -31.20 -17.99 -9.52
C ALA A 198 -30.65 -18.35 -10.89
N GLY A 199 -31.40 -19.16 -11.65
CA GLY A 199 -31.09 -19.63 -13.00
C GLY A 199 -31.07 -21.14 -13.10
#